data_AF-A0A561TVX8-F1
#
_entry.id   AF-A0A561TVX8-F1
#
_cell.length_a   1.000
_cell.length_b   1.000
_cell.length_c   1.000
_cell.angle_alpha   90.00
_cell.angle_beta   90.00
_cell.angle_gamma   90.00
#
_symmetry.space_group_name_H-M   'P 1'
#
loop_
_entity.id
_entity.type
_entity.pdbx_description
1 polymer ?
#
loop_
_entity_poly.entity_id
_entity_poly.type
_entity_poly.pdbx_seq_one_letter_code
_entity_poly.pdbx_strand_id
1 'polypeptide(L)'
;MDKQRVRAVLLTEHNTMLVISRIRPGIPPYQVLVGGGVEDDDADLEAALLREIHEDSIDQALDGAGPLVHARDAGIITFASAPLHGGELLDPMTPELVNLIQPGSAPHVAAFQLIGACPALDVVLTSTSTIRHREDARSALAQPIPDERLRTVLDVLSAG
;
A
#
# COMPACT_ATOMS: atom_id res chain seq x y z
N MET A 1 -28.80 -3.45 -7.95
CA MET A 1 -28.28 -4.36 -6.91
C MET A 1 -27.32 -3.54 -6.07
N ASP A 2 -27.43 -3.60 -4.75
CA ASP A 2 -26.45 -2.94 -3.88
C ASP A 2 -25.10 -3.61 -4.08
N LYS A 3 -24.07 -2.82 -4.42
CA LYS A 3 -22.69 -3.30 -4.56
C LYS A 3 -22.21 -3.70 -3.17
N GLN A 4 -21.76 -4.95 -3.00
CA GLN A 4 -21.23 -5.43 -1.73
C GLN A 4 -20.01 -4.60 -1.33
N ARG A 5 -19.85 -4.33 -0.04
CA ARG A 5 -18.78 -3.48 0.49
C ARG A 5 -18.13 -4.11 1.70
N VAL A 6 -16.84 -3.86 1.84
CA VAL A 6 -16.01 -4.30 2.96
C VAL A 6 -15.47 -3.07 3.68
N ARG A 7 -15.35 -3.16 5.01
CA ARG A 7 -14.88 -2.05 5.85
C ARG A 7 -14.02 -2.58 6.99
N ALA A 8 -12.88 -1.94 7.21
CA ALA A 8 -12.01 -2.19 8.33
C ALA A 8 -12.42 -1.28 9.50
N VAL A 9 -12.61 -1.89 10.67
CA VAL A 9 -12.65 -1.15 11.93
C VAL A 9 -11.24 -1.21 12.51
N LEU A 10 -10.49 -0.12 12.33
CA LEU A 10 -9.13 0.00 12.83
C LEU A 10 -9.16 0.72 14.17
N LEU A 11 -8.81 0.00 15.24
CA LEU A 11 -8.70 0.55 16.59
C LEU A 11 -7.23 0.87 16.90
N THR A 12 -6.98 2.05 17.46
CA THR A 12 -5.65 2.45 17.94
C THR A 12 -5.42 1.93 19.36
N GLU A 13 -4.18 2.02 19.83
CA GLU A 13 -3.82 1.71 21.22
C GLU A 13 -4.54 2.58 22.26
N HIS A 14 -5.07 3.74 21.86
CA HIS A 14 -5.86 4.63 22.71
C HIS A 14 -7.37 4.33 22.68
N ASN A 15 -7.76 3.18 22.11
CA ASN A 15 -9.16 2.81 21.93
C ASN A 15 -9.95 3.85 21.09
N THR A 16 -9.25 4.50 20.14
CA THR A 16 -9.86 5.40 19.16
C THR A 16 -9.98 4.68 17.81
N MET A 17 -10.95 5.08 17.00
CA MET A 17 -11.18 4.48 15.69
C MET A 17 -10.57 5.34 14.58
N LEU A 18 -9.78 4.73 13.71
CA LEU A 18 -9.28 5.39 12.53
C LEU A 18 -10.38 5.48 11.47
N VAL A 19 -10.61 6.69 10.97
CA VAL A 19 -11.59 7.00 9.93
C VAL A 19 -10.95 7.87 8.85
N ILE A 20 -11.40 7.71 7.62
CA ILE A 20 -11.04 8.58 6.50
C ILE A 20 -12.03 9.74 6.46
N SER A 21 -11.52 10.97 6.52
CA SER A 21 -12.34 12.16 6.29
C SER A 21 -12.44 12.45 4.80
N ARG A 22 -13.65 12.49 4.25
CA ARG A 22 -13.92 12.81 2.85
C ARG A 22 -14.54 14.20 2.76
N ILE A 23 -13.98 15.03 1.88
CA ILE A 23 -14.49 16.37 1.56
C ILE A 23 -14.83 16.37 0.06
N ARG A 24 -16.07 16.73 -0.29
CA ARG A 24 -16.52 16.82 -1.69
C ARG A 24 -17.21 18.16 -1.94
N PRO A 25 -17.07 18.77 -3.14
CA PRO A 25 -17.74 20.02 -3.45
C PRO A 25 -19.26 19.92 -3.25
N GLY A 26 -19.84 20.88 -2.52
CA GLY A 26 -21.29 20.95 -2.26
C GLY A 26 -21.84 19.91 -1.29
N ILE A 27 -20.98 19.05 -0.69
CA ILE A 27 -21.38 18.04 0.30
C ILE A 27 -20.68 18.35 1.62
N PRO A 28 -21.39 18.39 2.77
CA PRO A 28 -20.76 18.55 4.07
C PRO A 28 -19.66 17.48 4.28
N PRO A 29 -18.50 17.84 4.86
CA PRO A 29 -17.47 16.86 5.21
C PRO A 29 -18.05 15.70 6.01
N TYR A 30 -17.61 14.49 5.69
CA TYR A 30 -18.10 13.27 6.33
C TYR A 30 -16.97 12.26 6.52
N GLN A 31 -17.19 11.31 7.42
CA GLN A 31 -16.20 10.29 7.78
C GLN A 31 -16.66 8.91 7.32
N VAL A 32 -15.71 8.09 6.88
CA VAL A 32 -15.94 6.68 6.50
C VAL A 32 -14.86 5.79 7.10
N LEU A 33 -15.19 4.50 7.24
CA LEU A 33 -14.20 3.49 7.57
C LEU A 33 -13.40 3.10 6.31
N VAL A 34 -12.12 2.80 6.52
CA VAL A 34 -11.22 2.27 5.46
C VAL A 34 -11.86 1.04 4.84
N GLY A 35 -11.77 0.90 3.52
CA GLY A 35 -12.42 -0.16 2.76
C GLY A 35 -13.18 0.42 1.55
N GLY A 36 -13.86 -0.45 0.82
CA GLY A 36 -14.67 -0.02 -0.32
C GLY A 36 -15.51 -1.12 -0.93
N GLY A 37 -15.54 -1.18 -2.25
CA GLY A 37 -16.42 -2.08 -2.99
C GLY A 37 -15.75 -3.43 -3.20
N VAL A 38 -16.53 -4.50 -3.04
CA VAL A 38 -16.11 -5.82 -3.54
C VAL A 38 -16.20 -5.78 -5.07
N GLU A 39 -15.14 -6.24 -5.70
CA GLU A 39 -14.95 -6.36 -7.14
C GLU A 39 -15.09 -7.82 -7.56
N ASP A 40 -15.41 -8.05 -8.84
CA ASP A 40 -15.69 -9.39 -9.35
C ASP A 40 -14.45 -10.29 -9.34
N ASP A 41 -13.26 -9.69 -9.32
CA ASP A 41 -11.96 -10.37 -9.26
C ASP A 41 -11.47 -10.61 -7.82
N ASP A 42 -12.18 -10.11 -6.80
CA ASP A 42 -11.84 -10.40 -5.41
C ASP A 42 -12.19 -11.87 -5.08
N ALA A 43 -11.19 -12.65 -4.68
CA ALA A 43 -11.39 -14.07 -4.33
C ALA A 43 -12.41 -14.27 -3.20
N ASP A 44 -12.43 -13.35 -2.23
CA ASP A 44 -13.41 -13.27 -1.15
C ASP A 44 -13.45 -11.85 -0.54
N LEU A 45 -14.22 -11.71 0.55
CA LEU A 45 -14.37 -10.43 1.26
C LEU A 45 -13.11 -9.98 1.99
N GLU A 46 -12.23 -10.91 2.37
CA GLU A 46 -10.97 -10.57 3.04
C GLU A 46 -9.97 -10.01 2.03
N ALA A 47 -9.85 -10.65 0.86
CA ALA A 47 -9.06 -10.14 -0.26
C ALA A 47 -9.51 -8.73 -0.68
N ALA A 48 -10.83 -8.53 -0.85
CA ALA A 48 -11.40 -7.21 -1.13
C ALA A 48 -11.03 -6.17 -0.07
N LEU A 49 -11.05 -6.56 1.22
CA LEU A 49 -10.75 -5.65 2.32
C LEU A 49 -9.27 -5.28 2.35
N LEU A 50 -8.38 -6.25 2.13
CA LEU A 50 -6.94 -6.04 2.10
C LEU A 50 -6.53 -5.14 0.93
N ARG A 51 -7.10 -5.35 -0.27
CA ARG A 51 -6.92 -4.48 -1.43
C ARG A 51 -7.30 -3.04 -1.12
N GLU A 52 -8.52 -2.83 -0.62
CA GLU A 52 -9.04 -1.51 -0.30
C GLU A 52 -8.28 -0.80 0.83
N ILE A 53 -7.74 -1.52 1.81
CA ILE A 53 -6.87 -0.92 2.84
C ILE A 53 -5.55 -0.44 2.21
N HIS A 54 -4.99 -1.22 1.29
CA HIS A 54 -3.69 -0.96 0.68
C HIS A 54 -3.75 0.21 -0.31
N GLU A 55 -4.72 0.21 -1.23
CA GLU A 55 -4.89 1.24 -2.27
C GLU A 55 -5.14 2.63 -1.67
N ASP A 56 -6.17 2.75 -0.83
CA ASP A 56 -6.60 4.06 -0.31
C ASP A 56 -5.52 4.68 0.62
N SER A 57 -4.66 3.88 1.25
CA SER A 57 -3.68 4.37 2.22
C SER A 57 -2.43 4.97 1.58
N ILE A 58 -1.94 4.38 0.48
CA ILE A 58 -0.71 4.84 -0.20
C ILE A 58 -1.00 6.10 -1.01
N ASP A 59 -2.11 6.14 -1.74
CA ASP A 59 -2.52 7.32 -2.52
C ASP A 59 -2.75 8.54 -1.63
N GLN A 60 -3.44 8.35 -0.49
CA GLN A 60 -3.61 9.43 0.47
C GLN A 60 -2.26 9.91 1.03
N ALA A 61 -1.34 9.00 1.31
CA ALA A 61 -0.02 9.35 1.83
C ALA A 61 0.82 10.14 0.82
N LEU A 62 0.71 9.81 -0.47
CA LEU A 62 1.33 10.57 -1.58
C LEU A 62 0.81 12.01 -1.68
N ASP A 63 -0.44 12.24 -1.28
CA ASP A 63 -1.05 13.56 -1.20
C ASP A 63 -0.82 14.24 0.17
N GLY A 64 0.01 13.64 1.04
CA GLY A 64 0.33 14.17 2.37
C GLY A 64 -0.83 14.06 3.36
N ALA A 65 -1.72 13.10 3.18
CA ALA A 65 -2.90 12.89 4.00
C ALA A 65 -3.11 11.40 4.36
N GLY A 66 -4.18 11.12 5.11
CA GLY A 66 -4.62 9.75 5.36
C GLY A 66 -3.92 9.06 6.53
N PRO A 67 -4.21 7.78 6.75
CA PRO A 67 -3.84 7.04 7.96
C PRO A 67 -2.34 7.03 8.24
N LEU A 68 -1.51 6.85 7.21
CA LEU A 68 -0.05 6.76 7.37
C LEU A 68 0.56 8.10 7.79
N VAL A 69 0.13 9.21 7.16
CA VAL A 69 0.60 10.55 7.51
C VAL A 69 0.12 10.95 8.90
N HIS A 70 -1.14 10.67 9.25
CA HIS A 70 -1.65 10.95 10.59
C HIS A 70 -0.91 10.16 11.68
N ALA A 71 -0.56 8.89 11.42
CA ALA A 71 0.23 8.10 12.36
C ALA A 71 1.62 8.73 12.57
N ARG A 72 2.30 9.11 11.47
CA ARG A 72 3.58 9.80 11.52
C ARG A 72 3.51 11.12 12.29
N ASP A 73 2.51 11.95 12.01
CA ASP A 73 2.31 13.24 12.67
C ASP A 73 2.00 13.09 14.16
N ALA A 74 1.39 11.98 14.56
CA ALA A 74 1.18 11.60 15.95
C ALA A 74 2.41 10.97 16.62
N GLY A 75 3.52 10.82 15.89
CA GLY A 75 4.74 10.15 16.38
C GLY A 75 4.61 8.63 16.53
N ILE A 76 3.61 8.02 15.86
CA ILE A 76 3.39 6.58 15.83
C ILE A 76 4.22 5.99 14.69
N ILE A 77 5.01 4.96 15.01
CA ILE A 77 5.81 4.24 14.03
C ILE A 77 4.90 3.35 13.17
N THR A 78 4.97 3.48 11.85
CA THR A 78 4.22 2.65 10.91
C THR A 78 5.05 1.46 10.43
N PHE A 79 4.41 0.29 10.35
CA PHE A 79 5.05 -0.95 9.94
C PHE A 79 4.32 -1.55 8.74
N ALA A 80 5.07 -1.95 7.71
CA ALA A 80 4.59 -2.85 6.66
C ALA A 80 5.07 -4.25 7.01
N SER A 81 4.14 -5.15 7.33
CA SER A 81 4.42 -6.54 7.63
C SER A 81 4.11 -7.40 6.41
N ALA A 82 5.01 -8.34 6.09
CA ALA A 82 4.86 -9.26 4.96
C ALA A 82 4.50 -8.53 3.64
N PRO A 83 5.28 -7.52 3.24
CA PRO A 83 4.87 -6.58 2.19
C PRO A 83 4.84 -7.22 0.78
N LEU A 84 5.35 -8.43 0.62
CA LEU A 84 5.24 -9.22 -0.62
C LEU A 84 4.06 -10.20 -0.59
N HIS A 85 3.27 -10.25 0.48
CA HIS A 85 2.13 -11.15 0.67
C HIS A 85 2.47 -12.62 0.34
N GLY A 86 3.51 -13.18 0.96
CA GLY A 86 3.95 -14.55 0.68
C GLY A 86 4.54 -14.78 -0.73
N GLY A 87 4.73 -13.71 -1.51
CA GLY A 87 5.21 -13.76 -2.89
C GLY A 87 4.16 -13.36 -3.92
N GLU A 88 2.89 -13.19 -3.55
CA GLU A 88 1.81 -12.82 -4.48
C GLU A 88 2.04 -11.47 -5.15
N LEU A 89 2.73 -10.53 -4.50
CA LEU A 89 3.12 -9.26 -5.13
C LEU A 89 4.12 -9.45 -6.30
N LEU A 90 4.70 -10.64 -6.46
CA LEU A 90 5.56 -10.96 -7.59
C LEU A 90 4.77 -11.35 -8.85
N ASP A 91 3.53 -11.82 -8.71
CA ASP A 91 2.68 -12.20 -9.85
C ASP A 91 2.37 -11.02 -10.78
N PRO A 92 2.03 -9.80 -10.28
CA PRO A 92 1.84 -8.63 -11.14
C PRO A 92 3.16 -8.01 -11.63
N MET A 93 4.35 -8.47 -11.20
CA MET A 93 5.66 -7.91 -11.57
C MET A 93 6.12 -8.36 -12.96
N THR A 94 5.38 -7.93 -13.99
CA THR A 94 5.72 -8.17 -15.40
C THR A 94 7.05 -7.51 -15.77
N PRO A 95 7.75 -7.98 -16.83
CA PRO A 95 8.96 -7.32 -17.32
C PRO A 95 8.78 -5.82 -17.61
N GLU A 96 7.60 -5.43 -18.09
CA GLU A 96 7.22 -4.04 -18.33
C GLU A 96 7.14 -3.24 -17.02
N LEU A 97 6.46 -3.79 -16.00
CA LEU A 97 6.34 -3.15 -14.69
C LEU A 97 7.69 -3.05 -13.98
N VAL A 98 8.50 -4.11 -14.05
CA VAL A 98 9.87 -4.11 -13.50
C VAL A 98 10.73 -3.05 -14.18
N ASN A 99 10.65 -2.90 -15.51
CA ASN A 99 11.38 -1.86 -16.21
C ASN A 99 10.87 -0.45 -15.90
N LEU A 100 9.57 -0.28 -15.62
CA LEU A 100 9.01 0.99 -15.17
C LEU A 100 9.58 1.38 -13.79
N ILE A 101 9.69 0.43 -12.87
CA ILE A 101 10.22 0.66 -11.52
C ILE A 101 11.74 0.90 -11.59
N GLN A 102 12.47 -0.11 -12.08
CA GLN A 102 13.93 -0.11 -12.17
C GLN A 102 14.41 -1.06 -13.28
N PRO A 103 14.85 -0.51 -14.42
CA PRO A 103 15.35 -1.29 -15.56
C PRO A 103 16.42 -2.31 -15.19
N GLY A 104 16.25 -3.55 -15.66
CA GLY A 104 17.21 -4.64 -15.48
C GLY A 104 17.32 -5.22 -14.07
N SER A 105 16.43 -4.81 -13.16
CA SER A 105 16.34 -5.39 -11.81
C SER A 105 15.60 -6.74 -11.83
N ALA A 106 15.76 -7.54 -10.77
CA ALA A 106 14.93 -8.72 -10.56
C ALA A 106 13.55 -8.31 -10.00
N PRO A 107 12.46 -9.06 -10.27
CA PRO A 107 11.11 -8.70 -9.82
C PRO A 107 10.98 -8.42 -8.32
N HIS A 108 11.65 -9.22 -7.47
CA HIS A 108 11.61 -9.02 -6.02
C HIS A 108 12.36 -7.75 -5.58
N VAL A 109 13.40 -7.35 -6.30
CA VAL A 109 14.12 -6.09 -6.04
C VAL A 109 13.20 -4.91 -6.35
N ALA A 110 12.55 -4.92 -7.53
CA ALA A 110 11.59 -3.90 -7.92
C ALA A 110 10.44 -3.79 -6.91
N ALA A 111 9.88 -4.92 -6.47
CA ALA A 111 8.83 -4.95 -5.45
C ALA A 111 9.29 -4.29 -4.14
N PHE A 112 10.51 -4.57 -3.66
CA PHE A 112 11.03 -3.91 -2.46
C PHE A 112 11.27 -2.41 -2.64
N GLN A 113 11.67 -1.94 -3.82
CA GLN A 113 11.80 -0.51 -4.09
C GLN A 113 10.45 0.20 -4.09
N LEU A 114 9.41 -0.47 -4.60
CA LEU A 114 8.04 0.02 -4.56
C LEU A 114 7.56 0.15 -3.11
N ILE A 115 7.75 -0.89 -2.30
CA ILE A 115 7.39 -0.90 -0.87
C ILE A 115 8.11 0.22 -0.12
N GLY A 116 9.42 0.36 -0.34
CA GLY A 116 10.24 1.39 0.31
C GLY A 116 9.84 2.82 -0.08
N ALA A 117 9.16 3.00 -1.21
CA ALA A 117 8.69 4.31 -1.66
C ALA A 117 7.37 4.74 -1.01
N CYS A 118 6.70 3.86 -0.25
CA CYS A 118 5.46 4.19 0.43
C CYS A 118 5.66 5.37 1.40
N PRO A 119 4.99 6.52 1.18
CA PRO A 119 5.17 7.68 2.04
C PRO A 119 4.66 7.41 3.45
N ALA A 120 5.38 7.96 4.44
CA ALA A 120 5.06 7.79 5.86
C ALA A 120 5.07 6.33 6.35
N LEU A 121 5.76 5.44 5.63
CA LEU A 121 6.13 4.11 6.10
C LEU A 121 7.51 4.15 6.79
N ASP A 122 7.59 3.79 8.08
CA ASP A 122 8.84 3.86 8.84
C ASP A 122 9.65 2.55 8.79
N VAL A 123 8.98 1.40 8.87
CA VAL A 123 9.64 0.09 9.01
C VAL A 123 9.01 -0.95 8.09
N VAL A 124 9.87 -1.71 7.41
CA VAL A 124 9.48 -2.88 6.62
C VAL A 124 9.96 -4.16 7.31
N LEU A 125 9.00 -5.02 7.68
CA LEU A 125 9.27 -6.34 8.23
C LEU A 125 9.08 -7.39 7.14
N THR A 126 10.20 -7.91 6.64
CA THR A 126 10.21 -8.92 5.58
C THR A 126 11.01 -10.16 6.00
N SER A 127 10.51 -11.33 5.60
CA SER A 127 11.20 -12.60 5.82
C SER A 127 12.09 -12.91 4.62
N THR A 128 13.35 -13.21 4.88
CA THR A 128 14.31 -13.61 3.85
C THR A 128 15.01 -14.89 4.25
N SER A 129 14.91 -15.93 3.42
CA SER A 129 15.50 -17.25 3.72
C SER A 129 16.95 -17.41 3.24
N THR A 130 17.50 -16.44 2.50
CA THR A 130 18.88 -16.48 1.98
C THR A 130 19.59 -15.15 2.19
N ILE A 131 20.93 -15.19 2.28
CA ILE A 131 21.77 -13.99 2.37
C ILE A 131 21.53 -13.08 1.15
N ARG A 132 21.41 -13.66 -0.05
CA ARG A 132 21.16 -12.90 -1.27
C ARG A 132 19.84 -12.13 -1.20
N HIS A 133 18.74 -12.79 -0.82
CA HIS A 133 17.44 -12.12 -0.65
C HIS A 133 17.49 -11.02 0.42
N ARG A 134 18.26 -11.23 1.50
CA ARG A 134 18.44 -10.22 2.55
C ARG A 134 19.15 -8.97 2.04
N GLU A 135 20.23 -9.14 1.28
CA GLU A 135 20.98 -8.02 0.72
C GLU A 135 20.20 -7.31 -0.39
N ASP A 136 19.48 -8.05 -1.23
CA ASP A 136 18.59 -7.49 -2.24
C ASP A 136 17.50 -6.61 -1.60
N ALA A 137 16.80 -7.13 -0.57
CA ALA A 137 15.78 -6.38 0.16
C ALA A 137 16.37 -5.12 0.82
N ARG A 138 17.51 -5.25 1.50
CA ARG A 138 18.19 -4.12 2.16
C ARG A 138 18.60 -3.05 1.16
N SER A 139 19.17 -3.45 0.02
CA SER A 139 19.63 -2.52 -1.01
C SER A 139 18.46 -1.81 -1.68
N ALA A 140 17.39 -2.53 -1.99
CA ALA A 140 16.18 -1.98 -2.61
C ALA A 140 15.47 -0.97 -1.70
N LEU A 141 15.26 -1.32 -0.43
CA LEU A 141 14.61 -0.44 0.55
C LEU A 141 15.42 0.84 0.85
N ALA A 142 16.74 0.80 0.68
CA ALA A 142 17.59 1.98 0.81
C ALA A 142 17.54 2.91 -0.41
N GLN A 143 16.88 2.48 -1.50
CA GLN A 143 16.79 3.21 -2.77
C GLN A 143 15.33 3.22 -3.26
N PRO A 144 14.42 3.90 -2.52
CA PRO A 144 13.03 4.01 -2.94
C PRO A 144 12.91 4.78 -4.26
N ILE A 145 11.88 4.44 -5.05
CA ILE A 145 11.56 5.19 -6.26
C ILE A 145 10.97 6.57 -5.93
N PRO A 146 11.10 7.58 -6.82
CA PRO A 146 10.47 8.88 -6.62
C PRO A 146 8.94 8.83 -6.67
N ASP A 147 8.25 9.72 -5.92
CA ASP A 147 6.79 9.79 -5.82
C ASP A 147 6.06 9.86 -7.16
N GLU A 148 6.60 10.59 -8.14
CA GLU A 148 6.03 10.68 -9.51
C GLU A 148 5.97 9.29 -10.16
N ARG A 149 7.05 8.52 -10.00
CA ARG A 149 7.14 7.15 -10.53
C ARG A 149 6.24 6.20 -9.73
N LEU A 150 6.18 6.37 -8.41
CA LEU A 150 5.29 5.59 -7.56
C LEU A 150 3.83 5.77 -7.99
N ARG A 151 3.37 7.01 -8.23
CA ARG A 151 2.03 7.29 -8.78
C ARG A 151 1.78 6.54 -10.09
N THR A 152 2.72 6.61 -11.03
CA THR A 152 2.59 5.90 -12.32
C THR A 152 2.53 4.38 -12.15
N VAL A 153 3.30 3.81 -11.21
CA VAL A 153 3.27 2.37 -10.93
C VAL A 153 1.94 1.96 -10.31
N LEU A 154 1.39 2.75 -9.37
CA LEU A 154 0.09 2.50 -8.77
C LEU A 154 -1.03 2.57 -9.82
N ASP A 155 -1.00 3.56 -10.72
CA ASP A 155 -1.95 3.66 -11.84
C ASP A 155 -1.94 2.38 -12.73
N VAL A 156 -0.77 1.81 -12.98
CA VAL A 156 -0.63 0.57 -13.77
C VAL A 156 -1.16 -0.64 -13.00
N LEU A 157 -0.88 -0.72 -11.70
CA LEU A 157 -1.36 -1.82 -10.84
C LEU A 157 -2.88 -1.79 -10.66
N SER A 158 -3.49 -0.62 -10.59
CA SER A 158 -4.95 -0.46 -10.47
C SER A 158 -5.71 -0.64 -11.80
N ALA A 159 -5.01 -0.76 -12.92
CA ALA A 159 -5.60 -0.92 -14.25
C ALA A 159 -5.64 -2.37 -14.78
N GLY A 160 -5.01 -3.30 -14.06
CA GLY A 160 -4.92 -4.72 -14.41
C GLY A 160 -5.75 -5.59 -13.49
#